data_AF-A0A2M8RYZ6-F1
#
_entry.id   AF-A0A2M8RYZ6-F1
#
_cell.length_a   1.000
_cell.length_b   1.000
_cell.length_c   1.000
_cell.angle_alpha   90.00
_cell.angle_beta   90.00
_cell.angle_gamma   90.00
#
_symmetry.space_group_name_H-M   'P 1'
#
loop_
_entity.id
_entity.type
_entity.pdbx_description
1 polymer ?
#
loop_
_entity_poly.entity_id
_entity_poly.type
_entity_poly.pdbx_seq_one_letter_code
_entity_poly.pdbx_strand_id
1 'polypeptide(L)'
;MNILIDFDGTCVTHEFPYVGKDVGAAQVLRDIVTNGHRLILFTMRSESCYLASALNWFKQNQITLYGVNVNPEQHKFTDSPKAYGDLIIDDIALGIQKVPCRFHRPYVDWKWVAERLLEQGILTAEQVSRYDFEMQKYL
;
A
#
# COMPACT_ATOMS: atom_id res chain seq x y z
N MET A 1 -1.97 -5.36 13.37
CA MET A 1 -1.16 -4.14 13.30
C MET A 1 -1.88 -3.07 12.49
N ASN A 2 -1.58 -1.80 12.75
CA ASN A 2 -1.93 -0.66 11.92
C ASN A 2 -0.77 -0.40 10.95
N ILE A 3 -0.97 -0.65 9.66
CA ILE A 3 0.05 -0.51 8.62
C ILE A 3 -0.26 0.74 7.80
N LEU A 4 0.71 1.66 7.76
CA LEU A 4 0.66 2.84 6.90
C LEU A 4 1.06 2.43 5.48
N ILE A 5 0.25 2.80 4.49
CA ILE A 5 0.45 2.41 3.09
C ILE A 5 0.37 3.65 2.20
N ASP A 6 1.47 3.96 1.49
CA ASP A 6 1.45 4.96 0.42
C ASP A 6 0.66 4.44 -0.81
N PHE A 7 0.30 5.33 -1.73
CA PHE A 7 -0.45 5.02 -2.93
C PHE A 7 0.36 5.08 -4.23
N ASP A 8 0.98 6.22 -4.55
CA ASP A 8 1.52 6.52 -5.89
C ASP A 8 2.98 6.08 -6.03
N GLY A 9 3.22 4.97 -6.74
CA GLY A 9 4.51 4.28 -6.75
C GLY A 9 4.53 3.08 -5.78
N THR A 10 3.54 2.99 -4.90
CA THR A 10 3.39 1.92 -3.91
C THR A 10 2.28 0.95 -4.29
N CYS A 11 1.02 1.38 -4.31
CA CYS A 11 -0.10 0.54 -4.72
C CYS A 11 -0.25 0.46 -6.24
N VAL A 12 0.08 1.56 -6.91
CA VAL A 12 -0.04 1.73 -8.36
C VAL A 12 1.23 2.35 -8.94
N THR A 13 1.40 2.31 -10.25
CA THR A 13 2.41 3.13 -10.95
C THR A 13 2.20 4.62 -10.62
N HIS A 14 3.30 5.36 -10.48
CA HIS A 14 3.24 6.78 -10.13
C HIS A 14 2.81 7.61 -11.36
N GLU A 15 1.51 7.87 -11.48
CA GLU A 15 0.88 8.58 -12.61
C GLU A 15 0.03 9.79 -12.17
N PHE A 16 0.30 10.33 -10.97
CA PHE A 16 -0.38 11.51 -10.44
C PHE A 16 -0.46 12.64 -11.49
N PRO A 17 -1.64 13.26 -11.73
CA PRO A 17 -2.87 13.19 -10.92
C PRO A 17 -3.76 11.96 -11.15
N TYR A 18 -3.50 11.18 -12.20
CA TYR A 18 -4.28 10.00 -12.54
C TYR A 18 -3.96 8.82 -11.61
N VAL A 19 -4.81 7.79 -11.63
CA VAL A 19 -4.54 6.53 -10.95
C VAL A 19 -3.83 5.62 -11.92
N GLY A 20 -2.62 5.20 -11.57
CA GLY A 20 -1.83 4.28 -12.38
C GLY A 20 -2.37 2.84 -12.36
N LYS A 21 -1.59 1.94 -12.95
CA LYS A 21 -1.88 0.49 -12.94
C LYS A 21 -1.47 -0.13 -11.62
N ASP A 22 -2.22 -1.11 -11.14
CA ASP A 22 -1.83 -1.92 -9.98
C ASP A 22 -0.47 -2.56 -10.22
N VAL A 23 0.44 -2.39 -9.26
CA VAL A 23 1.81 -2.95 -9.32
C VAL A 23 1.93 -4.26 -8.56
N GLY A 24 0.81 -4.97 -8.35
CA GLY A 24 0.75 -6.23 -7.61
C GLY A 24 0.40 -6.05 -6.13
N ALA A 25 -0.07 -4.87 -5.73
CA ALA A 25 -0.42 -4.56 -4.35
C ALA A 25 -1.76 -5.17 -3.95
N ALA A 26 -2.73 -5.18 -4.86
CA ALA A 26 -4.13 -5.34 -4.49
C ALA A 26 -4.43 -6.65 -3.75
N GLN A 27 -3.90 -7.78 -4.22
CA GLN A 27 -4.12 -9.07 -3.57
C GLN A 27 -3.42 -9.17 -2.21
N VAL A 28 -2.18 -8.67 -2.12
CA VAL A 28 -1.41 -8.68 -0.86
C VAL A 28 -2.13 -7.84 0.20
N LEU A 29 -2.61 -6.65 -0.17
CA LEU A 29 -3.35 -5.77 0.73
C LEU A 29 -4.68 -6.36 1.20
N ARG A 30 -5.42 -7.08 0.34
CA ARG A 30 -6.63 -7.83 0.75
C ARG A 30 -6.31 -8.88 1.80
N ASP A 31 -5.22 -9.62 1.62
CA ASP A 31 -4.83 -10.67 2.55
C ASP A 31 -4.34 -10.12 3.89
N ILE A 32 -3.62 -9.00 3.89
CA ILE A 32 -3.27 -8.26 5.12
C ILE A 32 -4.53 -7.93 5.93
N VAL A 33 -5.57 -7.39 5.27
CA VAL A 33 -6.85 -7.04 5.93
C VAL A 33 -7.57 -8.30 6.41
N THR A 34 -7.60 -9.35 5.60
CA THR A 34 -8.25 -10.64 5.93
C THR A 34 -7.59 -11.31 7.14
N ASN A 35 -6.29 -11.14 7.31
CA ASN A 35 -5.52 -11.62 8.45
C ASN A 35 -5.70 -10.74 9.71
N GLY A 36 -6.61 -9.77 9.70
CA GLY A 36 -6.96 -8.94 10.86
C GLY A 36 -6.06 -7.72 11.08
N HIS A 37 -5.19 -7.39 10.11
CA HIS A 37 -4.42 -6.14 10.15
C HIS A 37 -5.24 -4.99 9.54
N ARG A 38 -4.86 -3.77 9.87
CA ARG A 38 -5.57 -2.55 9.49
C ARG A 38 -4.68 -1.73 8.55
N LEU A 39 -5.22 -1.30 7.42
CA LEU A 39 -4.52 -0.43 6.49
C LEU A 39 -4.93 1.03 6.71
N ILE A 40 -3.95 1.91 6.87
CA ILE A 40 -4.15 3.36 6.91
C ILE A 40 -3.50 3.90 5.65
N LEU A 41 -4.32 4.37 4.71
CA LEU A 41 -3.80 5.05 3.53
C LEU A 41 -3.05 6.30 3.99
N PHE A 42 -1.78 6.42 3.65
CA PHE A 42 -0.92 7.53 4.04
C PHE A 42 -0.27 8.12 2.79
N THR A 43 -0.97 9.05 2.15
CA THR A 43 -0.67 9.59 0.82
C THR A 43 -0.68 11.11 0.84
N MET A 44 0.08 11.72 -0.07
CA MET A 44 0.02 13.17 -0.32
C MET A 44 -1.23 13.60 -1.09
N ARG A 45 -2.04 12.67 -1.61
CA ARG A 45 -3.38 13.00 -2.13
C ARG A 45 -4.27 13.52 -1.00
N SER A 46 -5.09 14.52 -1.31
CA SER A 46 -5.99 15.17 -0.36
C SER A 46 -7.37 15.42 -0.99
N GLU A 47 -8.34 15.89 -0.21
CA GLU A 47 -9.70 16.19 -0.73
C GLU A 47 -9.66 17.18 -1.91
N SER A 48 -8.79 18.17 -1.84
CA SER A 48 -8.54 19.13 -2.94
C SER A 48 -7.61 18.59 -4.02
N CYS A 49 -7.06 17.38 -3.85
CA CYS A 49 -5.97 16.82 -4.64
C CYS A 49 -6.17 15.32 -4.89
N TYR A 50 -7.22 14.97 -5.63
CA TYR A 50 -7.47 13.65 -6.22
C TYR A 50 -7.52 12.45 -5.24
N LEU A 51 -7.82 12.67 -3.95
CA LEU A 51 -7.95 11.59 -2.96
C LEU A 51 -9.10 10.64 -3.28
N ALA A 52 -10.23 11.16 -3.77
CA ALA A 52 -11.40 10.35 -4.11
C ALA A 52 -11.07 9.23 -5.12
N SER A 53 -10.18 9.49 -6.08
CA SER A 53 -9.75 8.49 -7.07
C SER A 53 -8.95 7.35 -6.43
N ALA A 54 -8.07 7.66 -5.47
CA ALA A 54 -7.34 6.65 -4.72
C ALA A 54 -8.28 5.80 -3.85
N LEU A 55 -9.21 6.44 -3.12
CA LEU A 55 -10.22 5.73 -2.32
C LEU A 55 -11.09 4.81 -3.19
N ASN A 56 -11.44 5.25 -4.39
CA ASN A 56 -12.19 4.43 -5.33
C ASN A 56 -11.39 3.20 -5.80
N TRP A 57 -10.08 3.32 -6.01
CA TRP A 57 -9.22 2.17 -6.32
C TRP A 57 -9.23 1.12 -5.20
N PHE A 58 -9.11 1.52 -3.94
CA PHE A 58 -9.21 0.60 -2.79
C PHE A 58 -10.58 -0.08 -2.73
N LYS A 59 -11.65 0.70 -2.93
CA LYS A 59 -13.03 0.18 -2.95
C LYS A 59 -13.24 -0.84 -4.07
N GLN A 60 -12.81 -0.54 -5.29
CA GLN A 60 -12.94 -1.43 -6.45
C GLN A 60 -12.15 -2.73 -6.27
N ASN A 61 -11.00 -2.65 -5.61
CA ASN A 61 -10.18 -3.81 -5.25
C ASN A 61 -10.64 -4.54 -3.98
N GLN A 62 -11.76 -4.14 -3.39
CA GLN A 62 -12.34 -4.74 -2.18
C GLN A 62 -11.38 -4.71 -0.97
N ILE A 63 -10.58 -3.64 -0.85
CA ILE A 63 -9.65 -3.44 0.25
C ILE A 63 -10.26 -2.43 1.20
N THR A 64 -10.51 -2.85 2.44
CA THR A 64 -11.06 -1.97 3.48
C THR A 64 -9.94 -1.16 4.13
N LEU A 65 -10.05 0.17 4.08
CA LEU A 65 -9.18 1.08 4.81
C LEU A 65 -9.73 1.31 6.22
N TYR A 66 -8.83 1.26 7.21
CA TYR A 66 -9.11 1.64 8.58
C TYR A 66 -9.07 3.16 8.78
N GLY A 67 -8.15 3.84 8.10
CA GLY A 67 -7.99 5.30 8.15
C GLY A 67 -7.42 5.87 6.86
N VAL A 68 -7.50 7.18 6.72
CA VAL A 68 -7.00 7.93 5.56
C VAL A 68 -6.24 9.15 6.08
N ASN A 69 -4.93 9.20 5.80
CA ASN A 69 -3.93 10.17 6.25
C ASN A 69 -3.81 10.38 7.77
N VAL A 70 -4.57 9.61 8.55
CA VAL A 70 -4.59 9.66 10.02
C VAL A 70 -5.02 8.29 10.55
N ASN A 71 -4.46 7.90 11.70
CA ASN A 71 -4.99 6.78 12.47
C ASN A 71 -6.26 7.25 13.20
N PRO A 72 -7.43 6.59 13.03
CA PRO A 72 -8.67 6.99 13.66
C PRO A 72 -8.61 7.17 15.19
N GLU A 73 -7.70 6.48 15.88
CA GLU A 73 -7.59 6.54 17.34
C GLU A 73 -6.46 7.44 17.86
N GLN A 74 -5.60 8.02 17.00
CA GLN A 74 -4.41 8.74 17.49
C GLN A 74 -4.73 10.01 18.28
N HIS A 75 -5.86 10.66 17.98
CA HIS A 75 -6.35 11.84 18.70
C HIS A 75 -6.60 11.59 20.19
N LYS A 76 -6.73 10.33 20.61
CA LYS A 76 -6.89 9.96 22.02
C LYS A 76 -5.62 10.18 22.84
N PHE A 77 -4.45 10.31 22.21
CA PHE A 77 -3.16 10.41 22.90
C PHE A 77 -2.17 11.44 22.31
N THR A 78 -2.45 12.03 21.14
CA THR A 78 -1.58 13.06 20.54
C THR A 78 -2.33 13.92 19.53
N ASP A 79 -1.88 15.17 19.37
CA ASP A 79 -2.29 16.07 18.28
C ASP A 79 -1.28 16.07 17.11
N SER A 80 -0.31 15.14 17.12
CA SER A 80 0.70 15.04 16.07
C SER A 80 0.06 14.87 14.68
N PRO A 81 0.52 15.62 13.67
CA PRO A 81 0.03 15.50 12.30
C PRO A 81 0.55 14.24 11.59
N LYS A 82 1.54 13.54 12.16
CA LYS A 82 2.08 12.30 11.60
C LYS A 82 1.12 11.15 11.90
N ALA A 83 0.68 10.42 10.88
CA ALA A 83 -0.14 9.22 11.07
C ALA A 83 0.62 8.17 11.91
N TYR A 84 -0.05 7.58 12.89
CA TYR A 84 0.53 6.55 13.76
C TYR A 84 0.26 5.13 13.24
N GLY A 85 1.31 4.33 13.10
CA GLY A 85 1.24 2.92 12.70
C GLY A 85 2.49 2.13 13.08
N ASP A 86 2.40 0.81 13.01
CA ASP A 86 3.44 -0.15 13.41
C ASP A 86 4.46 -0.42 12.29
N LEU A 87 4.03 -0.25 11.03
CA LEU A 87 4.81 -0.47 9.82
C LEU A 87 4.42 0.57 8.77
N ILE A 88 5.37 1.00 7.95
CA ILE A 88 5.12 1.84 6.76
C ILE A 88 5.63 1.12 5.51
N ILE A 89 4.81 1.08 4.47
CA ILE A 89 5.16 0.58 3.13
C ILE A 89 4.99 1.77 2.18
N ASP A 90 6.09 2.19 1.58
CA ASP A 90 6.18 3.45 0.84
C ASP A 90 7.35 3.39 -0.15
N ASP A 91 7.14 3.84 -1.40
CA ASP A 91 8.12 3.79 -2.49
C ASP A 91 9.34 4.71 -2.28
N ILE A 92 9.21 5.69 -1.39
CA ILE A 92 10.29 6.58 -0.97
C ILE A 92 10.91 6.18 0.37
N ALA A 93 10.44 5.09 1.01
CA ALA A 93 11.06 4.59 2.23
C ALA A 93 12.48 4.07 1.95
N LEU A 94 13.45 4.47 2.78
CA LEU A 94 14.82 3.98 2.67
C LEU A 94 14.85 2.46 2.90
N GLY A 95 15.39 1.72 1.92
CA GLY A 95 15.54 0.26 1.98
C GLY A 95 14.41 -0.54 1.31
N ILE A 96 13.33 0.11 0.86
CA ILE A 96 12.29 -0.54 0.06
C ILE A 96 12.88 -1.01 -1.27
N GLN A 97 12.63 -2.27 -1.64
CA GLN A 97 13.02 -2.77 -2.96
C GLN A 97 12.03 -2.30 -4.02
N LYS A 98 12.55 -2.00 -5.20
CA LYS A 98 11.77 -1.45 -6.30
C LYS A 98 12.05 -2.16 -7.61
N VAL A 99 11.00 -2.33 -8.40
CA VAL A 99 11.09 -2.79 -9.77
C VAL A 99 11.29 -1.58 -10.68
N PRO A 100 12.30 -1.56 -11.56
CA PRO A 100 12.46 -0.48 -12.53
C PRO A 100 11.33 -0.53 -13.55
N CYS A 101 10.74 0.63 -13.85
CA CYS A 101 9.74 0.79 -14.90
C CYS A 101 10.33 1.65 -16.03
N ARG A 102 10.11 1.27 -17.28
CA ARG A 102 10.72 1.96 -18.42
C ARG A 102 10.12 3.35 -18.67
N PHE A 103 8.82 3.48 -18.47
CA PHE A 103 8.06 4.71 -18.80
C PHE A 103 7.59 5.48 -17.57
N HIS A 104 7.72 4.90 -16.37
CA HIS A 104 7.32 5.49 -15.11
C HIS A 104 8.46 5.45 -14.10
N ARG A 105 8.23 6.05 -12.92
CA ARG A 105 9.14 5.88 -11.78
C ARG A 105 9.20 4.41 -11.36
N PRO A 106 10.34 3.93 -10.82
CA PRO A 106 10.38 2.63 -10.15
C PRO A 106 9.33 2.57 -9.04
N TYR A 107 8.65 1.44 -8.93
CA TYR A 107 7.58 1.20 -7.96
C TYR A 107 7.96 0.08 -7.00
N VAL A 108 7.24 -0.05 -5.89
CA VAL A 108 7.50 -1.05 -4.86
C VAL A 108 7.45 -2.48 -5.42
N ASP A 109 8.49 -3.27 -5.12
CA ASP A 109 8.53 -4.70 -5.43
C ASP A 109 7.64 -5.46 -4.43
N TRP A 110 6.39 -5.72 -4.83
CA TRP A 110 5.44 -6.45 -3.99
C TRP A 110 5.77 -7.92 -3.77
N LYS A 111 6.60 -8.53 -4.62
CA LYS A 111 7.11 -9.87 -4.35
C LYS A 111 8.02 -9.82 -3.14
N TRP A 112 8.98 -8.90 -3.15
CA TRP A 112 9.87 -8.70 -2.01
C TRP A 112 9.11 -8.32 -0.75
N VAL A 113 8.12 -7.42 -0.85
CA VAL A 113 7.28 -7.05 0.31
C VAL A 113 6.53 -8.26 0.87
N ALA A 114 5.89 -9.07 0.03
CA ALA A 114 5.16 -10.26 0.46
C ALA A 114 6.06 -11.25 1.22
N GLU A 115 7.30 -11.45 0.78
CA GLU A 115 8.28 -12.28 1.48
C GLU A 115 8.64 -11.72 2.86
N ARG A 116 8.85 -10.39 2.98
CA ARG A 116 9.14 -9.77 4.29
C ARG A 116 7.94 -9.85 5.24
N LEU A 117 6.72 -9.69 4.72
CA LEU A 117 5.50 -9.81 5.50
C LEU A 117 5.24 -11.26 5.96
N LEU A 118 5.64 -12.25 5.15
CA LEU A 118 5.64 -13.66 5.53
C LEU A 118 6.62 -13.93 6.68
N GLU A 119 7.85 -13.42 6.59
CA GLU A 119 8.86 -13.57 7.65
C GLU A 119 8.41 -12.95 8.99
N GLN A 120 7.59 -11.89 8.94
CA GLN A 120 6.99 -11.25 10.11
C GLN A 120 5.69 -11.92 10.59
N GLY A 121 5.21 -12.96 9.91
CA GLY A 121 3.97 -13.66 10.26
C GLY A 121 2.68 -12.87 9.99
N ILE A 122 2.76 -11.81 9.17
CA ILE A 122 1.59 -11.02 8.73
C ILE A 122 0.85 -11.75 7.61
N LEU A 123 1.59 -12.46 6.77
CA LEU A 123 1.07 -13.31 5.70
C LEU A 123 1.42 -14.77 5.97
N THR A 124 0.65 -15.67 5.38
CA THR A 124 0.91 -17.12 5.42
C THR A 124 1.65 -17.59 4.17
N ALA A 125 2.38 -18.71 4.27
CA ALA A 125 3.07 -19.29 3.12
C ALA A 125 2.08 -19.71 2.00
N GLU A 126 0.87 -20.11 2.38
CA GLU A 126 -0.20 -20.45 1.44
C GLU A 126 -0.73 -19.24 0.67
N GLN A 127 -0.83 -18.07 1.31
CA GLN A 127 -1.18 -16.83 0.62
C GLN A 127 -0.09 -16.42 -0.37
N VAL A 128 1.17 -16.39 0.09
CA VAL A 128 2.30 -15.95 -0.74
C VAL A 128 2.52 -16.85 -1.96
N SER A 129 2.30 -18.16 -1.85
CA SER A 129 2.46 -19.08 -2.98
C SER A 129 1.41 -18.90 -4.09
N ARG A 130 0.31 -18.19 -3.82
CA ARG A 130 -0.76 -17.91 -4.79
C ARG A 130 -0.58 -16.58 -5.53
N TYR A 131 0.36 -15.73 -5.09
CA TYR A 131 0.58 -14.45 -5.74
C TYR A 131 1.28 -14.62 -7.08
N ASP A 132 0.75 -13.96 -8.09
CA ASP A 132 1.37 -13.87 -9.41
C ASP A 132 1.83 -12.43 -9.66
N PHE A 133 3.15 -12.25 -9.68
CA PHE A 133 3.80 -10.96 -9.95
C PHE A 133 4.35 -10.87 -11.38
N GLU A 134 4.10 -11.87 -12.24
CA GLU A 134 4.61 -11.88 -13.61
C GLU A 134 4.13 -10.66 -14.42
N MET A 135 2.91 -10.19 -14.13
CA MET A 135 2.33 -9.00 -14.77
C MET A 135 3.16 -7.73 -14.54
N GLN A 136 3.95 -7.63 -13.46
CA GLN A 136 4.83 -6.49 -13.20
C GLN A 136 5.89 -6.32 -14.30
N LYS A 137 6.29 -7.40 -14.98
CA LYS A 137 7.28 -7.34 -16.07
C LYS A 137 6.79 -6.58 -17.30
N TYR A 138 5.48 -6.33 -17.39
CA TYR A 138 4.83 -5.64 -18.50
C TYR A 138 4.38 -4.21 -18.16
N LEU A 139 4.72 -3.71 -16.97
CA LEU A 139 4.46 -2.33 -16.52
C LEU A 139 5.64 -1.41 -16.82
#